data_AF-A0A7Y3JZ18-F1
#
_entry.id   AF-A0A7Y3JZ18-F1
#
_cell.length_a   1.000
_cell.length_b   1.000
_cell.length_c   1.000
_cell.angle_alpha   90.00
_cell.angle_beta   90.00
_cell.angle_gamma   90.00
#
_symmetry.space_group_name_H-M   'P 1'
#
loop_
_entity.id
_entity.type
_entity.pdbx_description
1 polymer ?
#
loop_
_entity_poly.entity_id
_entity_poly.type
_entity_poly.pdbx_seq_one_letter_code
_entity_poly.pdbx_strand_id
1 'polypeptide(L)'
;MTSNSRYKQIGSLVALALVFLIVSYFARQYSDTLAVIVRSGGVLGMLGFVLLTALFVIFVIPLDIAFLIPIGSVVFGPVPTALMSITGWTLGAAVAFSIARNLGRPMVERLIGLDRVLVVEKRIPKRNLFWSVVALRMTVSVDILSYALGLASSMPWSNYVLATVIGVTPFGFFFAYTGTLPFVLRIVSIVIAVAIAAFILLRYGIQREP
;
A
#
# COMPACT_ATOMS: atom_id res chain seq x y z
N MET A 1 -2.66 26.47 5.86
CA MET A 1 -3.55 25.33 5.55
C MET A 1 -5.01 25.77 5.64
N THR A 2 -5.83 25.60 4.61
CA THR A 2 -7.29 25.61 4.81
C THR A 2 -7.68 24.26 5.39
N SER A 3 -8.47 24.24 6.47
CA SER A 3 -8.80 23.01 7.21
C SER A 3 -9.38 21.91 6.30
N ASN A 4 -10.00 22.33 5.18
CA ASN A 4 -10.55 21.52 4.10
C ASN A 4 -9.64 20.41 3.55
N SER A 5 -8.31 20.59 3.49
CA SER A 5 -7.40 19.55 2.95
C SER A 5 -7.19 18.38 3.90
N ARG A 6 -7.13 18.63 5.23
CA ARG A 6 -6.96 17.57 6.24
C ARG A 6 -8.22 16.75 6.39
N TYR A 7 -9.39 17.38 6.38
CA TYR A 7 -10.68 16.68 6.42
C TYR A 7 -10.88 15.77 5.21
N LYS A 8 -10.45 16.19 4.01
CA LYS A 8 -10.47 15.33 2.82
C LYS A 8 -9.58 14.10 2.95
N GLN A 9 -8.39 14.22 3.53
CA GLN A 9 -7.49 13.08 3.75
C GLN A 9 -8.06 12.09 4.78
N ILE A 10 -8.53 12.60 5.93
CA ILE A 10 -9.17 11.77 6.95
C ILE A 10 -10.42 11.09 6.38
N GLY A 11 -11.24 11.83 5.62
CA GLY A 11 -12.40 11.28 4.91
C GLY A 11 -12.04 10.15 3.96
N SER A 12 -10.93 10.26 3.22
CA SER A 12 -10.46 9.19 2.33
C SER A 12 -9.99 7.94 3.09
N LEU A 13 -9.33 8.10 4.24
CA LEU A 13 -8.93 6.97 5.08
C LEU A 13 -10.16 6.26 5.67
N VAL A 14 -11.14 7.02 6.14
CA VAL A 14 -12.41 6.47 6.63
C VAL A 14 -13.16 5.75 5.51
N ALA A 15 -13.23 6.33 4.31
CA ALA A 15 -13.85 5.68 3.16
C ALA A 15 -13.16 4.35 2.80
N LEU A 16 -11.82 4.32 2.74
CA LEU A 16 -11.06 3.09 2.49
C LEU A 16 -11.30 2.04 3.59
N ALA A 17 -11.34 2.46 4.86
CA ALA A 17 -11.65 1.59 5.98
C ALA A 17 -13.07 1.01 5.90
N LEU A 18 -14.07 1.82 5.52
CA LEU A 18 -15.44 1.37 5.32
C LEU A 18 -15.54 0.38 4.15
N VAL A 19 -14.88 0.67 3.03
CA VAL A 19 -14.82 -0.25 1.89
C VAL A 19 -14.17 -1.56 2.31
N PHE A 20 -13.02 -1.53 3.00
CA PHE A 20 -12.38 -2.73 3.54
C PHE A 20 -13.33 -3.55 4.41
N LEU A 21 -14.06 -2.90 5.32
CA LEU A 21 -15.02 -3.55 6.20
C LEU A 21 -16.17 -4.20 5.43
N ILE A 22 -16.74 -3.48 4.46
CA ILE A 22 -17.83 -3.95 3.60
C ILE A 22 -17.35 -5.16 2.79
N VAL A 23 -16.23 -5.02 2.07
CA VAL A 23 -15.69 -6.11 1.24
C VAL A 23 -15.32 -7.31 2.11
N SER A 24 -14.70 -7.10 3.28
CA SER A 24 -14.37 -8.20 4.20
C SER A 24 -15.60 -8.86 4.81
N TYR A 25 -16.73 -8.16 4.94
CA TYR A 25 -18.01 -8.74 5.37
C TYR A 25 -18.59 -9.62 4.26
N PHE A 26 -18.73 -9.06 3.05
CA PHE A 26 -19.24 -9.76 1.89
C PHE A 26 -18.37 -10.97 1.50
N ALA A 27 -17.04 -10.83 1.50
CA ALA A 27 -16.12 -11.92 1.20
C ALA A 27 -16.34 -13.14 2.12
N ARG A 28 -16.68 -12.93 3.40
CA ARG A 28 -17.00 -14.05 4.30
C ARG A 28 -18.37 -14.64 4.07
N GLN A 29 -19.36 -13.78 3.84
CA GLN A 29 -20.72 -14.22 3.55
C GLN A 29 -20.78 -15.11 2.31
N TYR A 30 -19.96 -14.83 1.30
CA TYR A 30 -19.84 -15.61 0.05
C TYR A 30 -18.61 -16.53 0.04
N SER A 31 -18.06 -16.87 1.21
CA SER A 31 -16.83 -17.66 1.32
C SER A 31 -16.92 -19.03 0.64
N ASP A 32 -18.08 -19.70 0.71
CA ASP A 32 -18.30 -20.98 0.03
C ASP A 32 -18.21 -20.86 -1.50
N THR A 33 -18.83 -19.83 -2.09
CA THR A 33 -18.75 -19.55 -3.53
C THR A 33 -17.33 -19.18 -3.95
N LEU A 34 -16.65 -18.38 -3.12
CA LEU A 34 -15.26 -18.01 -3.37
C LEU A 34 -14.31 -19.21 -3.24
N ALA A 35 -14.58 -20.17 -2.35
CA ALA A 35 -13.80 -21.39 -2.19
C ALA A 35 -13.87 -22.27 -3.46
N VAL A 36 -14.99 -22.27 -4.17
CA VAL A 36 -15.12 -22.96 -5.48
C VAL A 36 -14.20 -22.31 -6.52
N ILE A 37 -14.13 -20.97 -6.55
CA ILE A 37 -13.24 -20.21 -7.45
C ILE A 37 -11.76 -20.49 -7.14
N VAL A 38 -11.40 -20.69 -5.88
CA VAL A 38 -10.02 -21.08 -5.49
C VAL A 38 -9.67 -22.47 -5.97
N ARG A 39 -10.59 -23.43 -5.78
CA ARG A 39 -10.37 -24.82 -6.18
C ARG A 39 -10.21 -24.95 -7.69
N SER A 40 -10.87 -24.10 -8.48
CA SER A 40 -10.70 -24.06 -9.93
C SER A 40 -9.54 -23.17 -10.40
N GLY A 41 -9.22 -22.09 -9.67
CA GLY A 41 -8.19 -21.11 -10.04
C GLY A 41 -6.77 -21.46 -9.60
N GLY A 42 -6.59 -22.22 -8.51
CA GLY A 42 -5.29 -22.71 -8.03
C GLY A 42 -4.15 -21.68 -8.09
N VAL A 43 -3.03 -22.07 -8.70
CA VAL A 43 -1.83 -21.23 -8.88
C VAL A 43 -2.09 -20.00 -9.76
N LEU A 44 -2.96 -20.11 -10.77
CA LEU A 44 -3.29 -18.98 -11.65
C LEU A 44 -4.02 -17.86 -10.90
N GLY A 45 -4.89 -18.22 -9.94
CA GLY A 45 -5.54 -17.24 -9.07
C GLY A 45 -4.54 -16.49 -8.18
N MET A 46 -3.55 -17.20 -7.64
CA MET A 46 -2.47 -16.59 -6.84
C MET A 46 -1.60 -15.64 -7.67
N LEU A 47 -1.21 -16.07 -8.89
CA LEU A 47 -0.46 -15.22 -9.81
C LEU A 47 -1.25 -13.98 -10.22
N GLY A 48 -2.55 -14.15 -10.54
CA GLY A 48 -3.44 -13.03 -10.85
C GLY A 48 -3.55 -12.02 -9.71
N PHE A 49 -3.62 -12.49 -8.46
CA PHE A 49 -3.63 -11.63 -7.28
C PHE A 49 -2.36 -10.78 -7.18
N VAL A 50 -1.18 -11.41 -7.33
CA VAL A 50 0.12 -10.74 -7.28
C VAL A 50 0.24 -9.68 -8.39
N LEU A 51 -0.13 -10.05 -9.61
CA LEU A 51 -0.06 -9.15 -10.78
C LEU A 51 -1.01 -7.96 -10.63
N LEU A 52 -2.25 -8.19 -10.17
CA LEU A 52 -3.21 -7.11 -9.98
C LEU A 52 -2.78 -6.16 -8.86
N THR A 53 -2.23 -6.70 -7.77
CA THR A 53 -1.64 -5.91 -6.69
C THR A 53 -0.46 -5.06 -7.20
N ALA A 54 0.42 -5.64 -8.02
CA ALA A 54 1.52 -4.91 -8.63
C ALA A 54 1.03 -3.78 -9.54
N LEU A 55 0.01 -4.02 -10.36
CA LEU A 55 -0.61 -3.00 -11.21
C LEU A 55 -1.21 -1.86 -10.39
N PHE A 56 -1.90 -2.17 -9.31
CA PHE A 56 -2.48 -1.17 -8.42
C PHE A 56 -1.40 -0.27 -7.82
N VAL A 57 -0.25 -0.82 -7.42
CA VAL A 57 0.89 -0.02 -6.96
C VAL A 57 1.49 0.83 -8.08
N ILE A 58 1.66 0.27 -9.28
CA ILE A 58 2.22 1.02 -10.43
C ILE A 58 1.37 2.26 -10.74
N PHE A 59 0.05 2.13 -10.71
CA PHE A 59 -0.88 3.21 -11.02
C PHE A 59 -1.35 4.03 -9.80
N VAL A 60 -0.80 3.78 -8.61
CA VAL A 60 -1.15 4.51 -7.36
C VAL A 60 -2.66 4.38 -7.04
N ILE A 61 -3.19 3.16 -7.20
CA ILE A 61 -4.60 2.83 -7.01
C ILE A 61 -4.77 2.12 -5.65
N PRO A 62 -5.42 2.72 -4.65
CA PRO A 62 -5.53 2.15 -3.29
C PRO A 62 -6.63 1.08 -3.16
N LEU A 63 -6.75 0.19 -4.15
CA LEU A 63 -7.80 -0.85 -4.19
C LEU A 63 -7.32 -2.20 -3.68
N ASP A 64 -6.02 -2.42 -3.62
CA ASP A 64 -5.40 -3.64 -3.12
C ASP A 64 -5.73 -3.89 -1.64
N ILE A 65 -5.50 -2.88 -0.79
CA ILE A 65 -5.79 -2.97 0.64
C ILE A 65 -7.29 -3.11 0.85
N ALA A 66 -8.09 -2.27 0.19
CA ALA A 66 -9.53 -2.18 0.43
C ALA A 66 -10.33 -3.36 -0.15
N PHE A 67 -9.88 -3.98 -1.25
CA PHE A 67 -10.61 -5.06 -1.92
C PHE A 67 -9.85 -6.38 -1.96
N LEU A 68 -8.65 -6.41 -2.55
CA LEU A 68 -7.94 -7.67 -2.79
C LEU A 68 -7.61 -8.38 -1.48
N ILE A 69 -6.99 -7.69 -0.52
CA ILE A 69 -6.50 -8.32 0.71
C ILE A 69 -7.63 -8.97 1.53
N PRO A 70 -8.78 -8.31 1.79
CA PRO A 70 -9.92 -8.96 2.44
C PRO A 70 -10.39 -10.23 1.75
N ILE A 71 -10.54 -10.18 0.42
CA ILE A 71 -11.00 -11.32 -0.38
C ILE A 71 -9.96 -12.43 -0.29
N GLY A 72 -8.70 -12.12 -0.60
CA GLY A 72 -7.58 -13.05 -0.53
C GLY A 72 -7.47 -13.73 0.83
N SER A 73 -7.66 -12.97 1.91
CA SER A 73 -7.53 -13.49 3.28
C SER A 73 -8.56 -14.58 3.61
N VAL A 74 -9.77 -14.47 3.04
CA VAL A 74 -10.81 -15.49 3.17
C VAL A 74 -10.56 -16.66 2.21
N VAL A 75 -10.08 -16.34 1.01
CA VAL A 75 -9.93 -17.24 -0.15
C VAL A 75 -8.71 -18.15 -0.04
N PHE A 76 -7.55 -17.57 0.21
CA PHE A 76 -6.25 -18.25 0.29
C PHE A 76 -5.74 -18.39 1.74
N GLY A 77 -6.42 -17.77 2.70
CA GLY A 77 -5.95 -17.66 4.08
C GLY A 77 -4.99 -16.48 4.31
N PRO A 78 -4.71 -16.14 5.57
CA PRO A 78 -4.00 -14.91 5.91
C PRO A 78 -2.52 -14.95 5.51
N VAL A 79 -1.82 -16.07 5.72
CA VAL A 79 -0.38 -16.16 5.42
C VAL A 79 -0.10 -16.11 3.91
N PRO A 80 -0.77 -16.91 3.05
CA PRO A 80 -0.56 -16.81 1.61
C PRO A 80 -0.92 -15.42 1.06
N THR A 81 -2.02 -14.83 1.55
CA THR A 81 -2.41 -13.47 1.17
C THR A 81 -1.35 -12.44 1.54
N ALA A 82 -0.80 -12.49 2.75
CA ALA A 82 0.28 -11.60 3.15
C ALA A 82 1.49 -11.73 2.22
N LEU A 83 1.95 -12.95 1.93
CA LEU A 83 3.09 -13.20 1.05
C LEU A 83 2.83 -12.71 -0.38
N MET A 84 1.64 -12.96 -0.92
CA MET A 84 1.25 -12.49 -2.25
C MET A 84 1.15 -10.97 -2.31
N SER A 85 0.58 -10.32 -1.29
CA SER A 85 0.53 -8.86 -1.20
C SER A 85 1.93 -8.25 -1.10
N ILE A 86 2.80 -8.79 -0.24
CA ILE A 86 4.20 -8.33 -0.13
C ILE A 86 4.92 -8.46 -1.47
N THR A 87 4.72 -9.58 -2.17
CA THR A 87 5.31 -9.83 -3.48
C THR A 87 4.78 -8.85 -4.52
N GLY A 88 3.46 -8.67 -4.61
CA GLY A 88 2.81 -7.75 -5.54
C GLY A 88 3.23 -6.30 -5.30
N TRP A 89 3.23 -5.86 -4.05
CA TRP A 89 3.70 -4.52 -3.67
C TRP A 89 5.15 -4.30 -4.03
N THR A 90 6.01 -5.27 -3.75
CA THR A 90 7.44 -5.19 -4.06
C THR A 90 7.67 -5.12 -5.56
N LEU A 91 6.98 -5.95 -6.35
CA LEU A 91 7.06 -5.94 -7.81
C LEU A 91 6.58 -4.61 -8.40
N GLY A 92 5.40 -4.14 -7.98
CA GLY A 92 4.86 -2.86 -8.45
C GLY A 92 5.77 -1.68 -8.07
N ALA A 93 6.29 -1.69 -6.84
CA ALA A 93 7.23 -0.68 -6.35
C ALA A 93 8.58 -0.73 -7.10
N ALA A 94 9.07 -1.92 -7.45
CA ALA A 94 10.28 -2.09 -8.24
C ALA A 94 10.10 -1.54 -9.66
N VAL A 95 8.94 -1.80 -10.29
CA VAL A 95 8.60 -1.25 -11.61
C VAL A 95 8.49 0.27 -11.55
N ALA A 96 7.72 0.82 -10.60
CA ALA A 96 7.56 2.26 -10.43
C ALA A 96 8.92 2.98 -10.21
N PHE A 97 9.78 2.41 -9.38
CA PHE A 97 11.14 2.90 -9.16
C PHE A 97 11.98 2.88 -10.45
N SER A 98 11.95 1.79 -11.20
CA SER A 98 12.68 1.67 -12.47
C SER A 98 12.16 2.61 -13.54
N ILE A 99 10.83 2.81 -13.65
CA ILE A 99 10.21 3.79 -14.54
C ILE A 99 10.73 5.18 -14.19
N ALA A 100 10.63 5.58 -12.93
CA ALA A 100 11.12 6.88 -12.47
C ALA A 100 12.63 7.07 -12.77
N ARG A 101 13.44 6.05 -12.49
CA ARG A 101 14.89 6.13 -12.65
C ARG A 101 15.34 6.22 -14.11
N ASN A 102 14.72 5.44 -15.00
CA ASN A 102 15.18 5.32 -16.38
C ASN A 102 14.49 6.31 -17.32
N LEU A 103 13.21 6.62 -17.08
CA LEU A 103 12.39 7.47 -17.95
C LEU A 103 12.23 8.90 -17.40
N GLY A 104 12.60 9.11 -16.13
CA GLY A 104 12.67 10.43 -15.52
C GLY A 104 11.32 11.11 -15.30
N ARG A 105 11.40 12.42 -15.03
CA ARG A 105 10.25 13.27 -14.65
C ARG A 105 9.10 13.28 -15.67
N PRO A 106 9.33 13.35 -17.01
CA PRO A 106 8.23 13.43 -17.98
C PRO A 106 7.28 12.23 -17.96
N MET A 107 7.81 11.01 -17.76
CA MET A 107 6.98 9.82 -17.68
C MET A 107 6.18 9.76 -16.37
N VAL A 108 6.83 10.12 -15.26
CA VAL A 108 6.17 10.16 -13.94
C VAL A 108 5.02 11.17 -13.94
N GLU A 109 5.21 12.33 -14.57
CA GLU A 109 4.15 13.35 -14.70
C GLU A 109 2.93 12.82 -15.44
N ARG A 110 3.14 12.13 -16.57
CA ARG A 110 2.05 11.56 -17.37
C ARG A 110 1.29 10.45 -16.66
N LEU A 111 1.97 9.65 -15.83
CA LEU A 111 1.34 8.52 -15.15
C LEU A 111 0.55 8.95 -13.90
N ILE A 112 1.15 9.78 -13.04
CA ILE A 112 0.62 10.02 -11.69
C ILE A 112 0.67 11.49 -11.25
N GLY A 113 1.22 12.38 -12.08
CA GLY A 113 1.49 13.78 -11.73
C GLY A 113 2.70 13.96 -10.80
N LEU A 114 3.42 15.08 -10.94
CA LEU A 114 4.67 15.29 -10.21
C LEU A 114 4.50 15.86 -8.79
N ASP A 115 3.40 16.56 -8.52
CA ASP A 115 3.22 17.39 -7.31
C ASP A 115 3.42 16.65 -5.99
N ARG A 116 2.92 15.41 -5.89
CA ARG A 116 3.05 14.60 -4.68
C ARG A 116 4.43 13.97 -4.58
N VAL A 117 5.00 13.57 -5.72
CA VAL A 117 6.31 12.95 -5.82
C VAL A 117 7.41 13.94 -5.40
N LEU A 118 7.34 15.19 -5.87
CA LEU A 118 8.27 16.26 -5.52
C LEU A 118 8.30 16.58 -4.02
N VAL A 119 7.13 16.55 -3.37
CA VAL A 119 7.02 16.81 -1.92
C VAL A 119 7.71 15.70 -1.12
N VAL A 120 7.55 14.46 -1.56
CA VAL A 120 8.21 13.30 -0.92
C VAL A 120 9.71 13.30 -1.22
N GLU A 121 10.12 13.63 -2.45
CA GLU A 121 11.52 13.74 -2.86
C GLU A 121 12.33 14.63 -1.90
N LYS A 122 11.81 15.81 -1.55
CA LYS A 122 12.46 16.75 -0.61
C LYS A 122 12.66 16.19 0.80
N ARG A 123 11.91 15.15 1.19
CA ARG A 123 11.94 14.54 2.52
C ARG A 123 12.84 13.32 2.60
N ILE A 124 13.36 12.82 1.47
CA ILE A 124 14.23 11.65 1.44
C ILE A 124 15.56 12.02 2.10
N PRO A 125 15.92 11.41 3.25
CA PRO A 125 17.18 11.70 3.91
C PRO A 125 18.35 11.24 3.05
N LYS A 126 19.41 12.06 2.95
CA LYS A 126 20.62 11.70 2.19
C LYS A 126 21.53 10.73 2.94
N ARG A 127 21.42 10.67 4.27
CA ARG A 127 22.21 9.79 5.15
C ARG A 127 21.37 8.60 5.59
N ASN A 128 21.99 7.41 5.70
CA ASN A 128 21.31 6.16 6.09
C ASN A 128 20.06 5.88 5.24
N LEU A 129 20.20 6.03 3.91
CA LEU A 129 19.10 5.87 2.93
C LEU A 129 18.30 4.58 3.14
N PHE A 130 18.98 3.45 3.39
CA PHE A 130 18.32 2.15 3.59
C PHE A 130 17.29 2.17 4.73
N TRP A 131 17.73 2.48 5.94
CA TRP A 131 16.85 2.54 7.11
C TRP A 131 15.83 3.67 7.03
N SER A 132 16.20 4.76 6.36
CA SER A 132 15.27 5.86 6.09
C SER A 132 14.12 5.40 5.19
N VAL A 133 14.39 4.60 4.16
CA VAL A 133 13.34 4.04 3.28
C VAL A 133 12.45 3.07 4.06
N VAL A 134 13.02 2.18 4.88
CA VAL A 134 12.24 1.28 5.75
C VAL A 134 11.28 2.07 6.64
N ALA A 135 11.77 3.14 7.29
CA ALA A 135 10.94 4.00 8.14
C ALA A 135 9.92 4.82 7.33
N LEU A 136 10.31 5.36 6.18
CA LEU A 136 9.40 6.12 5.31
C LEU A 136 8.27 5.25 4.75
N ARG A 137 8.51 3.96 4.49
CA ARG A 137 7.47 3.00 4.08
C ARG A 137 6.35 2.85 5.13
N MET A 138 6.60 3.19 6.39
CA MET A 138 5.58 3.17 7.45
C MET A 138 4.70 4.42 7.46
N THR A 139 5.12 5.50 6.80
CA THR A 139 4.46 6.82 6.88
C THR A 139 4.01 7.37 5.54
N VAL A 140 4.63 6.92 4.45
CA VAL A 140 4.35 7.34 3.07
C VAL A 140 3.86 6.13 2.29
N SER A 141 2.88 6.35 1.39
CA SER A 141 2.36 5.27 0.55
C SER A 141 3.47 4.62 -0.29
N VAL A 142 3.33 3.31 -0.49
CA VAL A 142 4.32 2.52 -1.23
C VAL A 142 4.52 3.12 -2.63
N ASP A 143 3.43 3.48 -3.28
CA ASP A 143 3.41 3.93 -4.66
C ASP A 143 4.20 5.24 -4.86
N ILE A 144 3.85 6.30 -4.10
CA ILE A 144 4.42 7.64 -4.27
C ILE A 144 5.90 7.66 -3.84
N LEU A 145 6.23 6.96 -2.74
CA LEU A 145 7.61 6.88 -2.27
C LEU A 145 8.53 6.17 -3.29
N SER A 146 8.01 5.18 -4.02
CA SER A 146 8.76 4.45 -5.04
C SER A 146 9.15 5.35 -6.21
N TYR A 147 8.20 6.14 -6.72
CA TYR A 147 8.48 7.13 -7.77
C TYR A 147 9.45 8.21 -7.29
N ALA A 148 9.29 8.71 -6.05
CA ALA A 148 10.16 9.73 -5.49
C ALA A 148 11.61 9.23 -5.32
N LEU A 149 11.79 8.02 -4.80
CA LEU A 149 13.11 7.40 -4.65
C LEU A 149 13.76 7.10 -6.01
N GLY A 150 12.98 6.71 -7.02
CA GLY A 150 13.49 6.46 -8.37
C GLY A 150 13.99 7.74 -9.06
N LEU A 151 13.30 8.88 -8.85
CA LEU A 151 13.71 10.17 -9.42
C LEU A 151 14.92 10.80 -8.69
N ALA A 152 14.97 10.66 -7.37
CA ALA A 152 15.81 11.53 -6.54
C ALA A 152 16.96 10.83 -5.82
N SER A 153 16.86 9.51 -5.59
CA SER A 153 17.82 8.83 -4.72
C SER A 153 18.98 8.23 -5.51
N SER A 154 20.18 8.25 -4.93
CA SER A 154 21.34 7.48 -5.41
C SER A 154 21.30 6.01 -4.96
N MET A 155 20.18 5.55 -4.40
CA MET A 155 20.08 4.22 -3.80
C MET A 155 20.19 3.12 -4.87
N PRO A 156 21.01 2.08 -4.67
CA PRO A 156 21.06 0.96 -5.60
C PRO A 156 19.76 0.14 -5.55
N TRP A 157 19.38 -0.43 -6.70
CA TRP A 157 18.10 -1.10 -6.88
C TRP A 157 17.87 -2.26 -5.90
N SER A 158 18.90 -3.07 -5.63
CA SER A 158 18.83 -4.19 -4.68
C SER A 158 18.52 -3.74 -3.26
N ASN A 159 19.19 -2.69 -2.77
CA ASN A 159 18.95 -2.14 -1.45
C ASN A 159 17.53 -1.56 -1.36
N TYR A 160 17.05 -0.92 -2.43
CA TYR A 160 15.70 -0.37 -2.48
C TYR A 160 14.63 -1.47 -2.38
N VAL A 161 14.79 -2.57 -3.14
CA VAL A 161 13.88 -3.72 -3.08
C VAL A 161 13.88 -4.32 -1.68
N LEU A 162 15.07 -4.56 -1.09
CA LEU A 162 15.17 -5.13 0.25
C LEU A 162 14.56 -4.22 1.32
N ALA A 163 14.82 -2.92 1.28
CA ALA A 163 14.21 -1.95 2.19
C ALA A 163 12.68 -1.91 2.03
N THR A 164 12.18 -2.07 0.81
CA THR A 164 10.75 -2.12 0.53
C THR A 164 10.13 -3.37 1.12
N VAL A 165 10.70 -4.56 0.87
CA VAL A 165 10.21 -5.82 1.44
C VAL A 165 10.13 -5.73 2.96
N ILE A 166 11.19 -5.28 3.62
CA ILE A 166 11.22 -5.13 5.09
C ILE A 166 10.15 -4.13 5.55
N GLY A 167 10.03 -2.99 4.88
CA GLY A 167 9.08 -1.94 5.24
C GLY A 167 7.62 -2.33 5.07
N VAL A 168 7.27 -3.11 4.04
CA VAL A 168 5.86 -3.49 3.74
C VAL A 168 5.43 -4.78 4.42
N THR A 169 6.37 -5.63 4.83
CA THR A 169 6.06 -6.94 5.46
C THR A 169 5.13 -6.83 6.67
N PRO A 170 5.36 -5.92 7.65
CA PRO A 170 4.45 -5.78 8.79
C PRO A 170 3.02 -5.46 8.38
N PHE A 171 2.85 -4.61 7.37
CA PHE A 171 1.53 -4.22 6.86
C PHE A 171 0.83 -5.37 6.15
N GLY A 172 1.56 -6.15 5.35
CA GLY A 172 1.02 -7.30 4.63
C GLY A 172 0.40 -8.31 5.58
N PHE A 173 1.12 -8.66 6.64
CA PHE A 173 0.59 -9.53 7.69
C PHE A 173 -0.55 -8.87 8.47
N PHE A 174 -0.42 -7.61 8.89
CA PHE A 174 -1.46 -6.92 9.64
C PHE A 174 -2.80 -6.92 8.91
N PHE A 175 -2.84 -6.53 7.63
CA PHE A 175 -4.08 -6.47 6.87
C PHE A 175 -4.63 -7.86 6.56
N ALA A 176 -3.77 -8.82 6.22
CA ALA A 176 -4.22 -10.17 5.91
C ALA A 176 -4.83 -10.87 7.13
N TYR A 177 -4.21 -10.75 8.31
CA TYR A 177 -4.80 -11.29 9.54
C TYR A 177 -6.07 -10.55 9.95
N THR A 178 -6.10 -9.21 9.82
CA THR A 178 -7.31 -8.41 10.08
C THR A 178 -8.49 -8.86 9.22
N GLY A 179 -8.23 -9.27 7.98
CA GLY A 179 -9.22 -9.84 7.07
C GLY A 179 -9.91 -11.11 7.59
N THR A 180 -9.31 -11.82 8.56
CA THR A 180 -9.83 -13.06 9.15
C THR A 180 -10.41 -12.91 10.56
N LEU A 181 -10.13 -11.80 11.25
CA LEU A 181 -10.62 -11.56 12.63
C LEU A 181 -12.16 -11.53 12.71
N PRO A 182 -12.75 -11.90 13.87
CA PRO A 182 -14.17 -11.68 14.15
C PRO A 182 -14.58 -10.21 13.96
N PHE A 183 -15.85 -9.97 13.61
CA PHE A 183 -16.34 -8.65 13.19
C PHE A 183 -15.95 -7.50 14.15
N VAL A 184 -16.14 -7.71 15.46
CA VAL A 184 -15.82 -6.70 16.49
C VAL A 184 -14.31 -6.43 16.54
N LEU A 185 -13.48 -7.48 16.59
CA LEU A 185 -12.02 -7.33 16.63
C LEU A 185 -11.45 -6.70 15.36
N ARG A 186 -12.07 -6.98 14.20
CA ARG A 186 -11.73 -6.34 12.93
C ARG A 186 -12.04 -4.84 12.93
N ILE A 187 -13.19 -4.43 13.47
CA ILE A 187 -13.52 -3.01 13.62
C ILE A 187 -12.50 -2.35 14.54
N VAL A 188 -12.20 -2.96 15.69
CA VAL A 188 -11.23 -2.42 16.66
C VAL A 188 -9.85 -2.28 16.04
N SER A 189 -9.34 -3.29 15.34
CA SER A 189 -8.01 -3.22 14.73
C SER A 189 -7.92 -2.15 13.64
N ILE A 190 -8.96 -1.98 12.82
CA ILE A 190 -9.02 -0.94 11.79
C ILE A 190 -9.14 0.44 12.41
N VAL A 191 -9.98 0.62 13.43
CA VAL A 191 -10.13 1.90 14.14
C VAL A 191 -8.80 2.31 14.77
N ILE A 192 -8.09 1.38 15.41
CA ILE A 192 -6.76 1.65 15.97
C ILE A 192 -5.77 2.03 14.86
N ALA A 193 -5.73 1.29 13.74
CA ALA A 193 -4.84 1.60 12.63
C ALA A 193 -5.14 2.97 12.01
N VAL A 194 -6.41 3.31 11.80
CA VAL A 194 -6.83 4.63 11.31
C VAL A 194 -6.51 5.72 12.33
N ALA A 195 -6.69 5.48 13.62
CA ALA A 195 -6.36 6.44 14.67
C ALA A 195 -4.84 6.71 14.74
N ILE A 196 -4.01 5.68 14.64
CA ILE A 196 -2.54 5.82 14.57
C ILE A 196 -2.16 6.59 13.30
N ALA A 197 -2.70 6.22 12.14
CA ALA A 197 -2.43 6.91 10.89
C ALA A 197 -2.86 8.39 10.95
N ALA A 198 -4.05 8.68 11.49
CA ALA A 198 -4.54 10.03 11.70
C ALA A 198 -3.66 10.81 12.69
N PHE A 199 -3.23 10.20 13.78
CA PHE A 199 -2.32 10.82 14.74
C PHE A 199 -0.97 11.18 14.10
N ILE A 200 -0.37 10.26 13.33
CA ILE A 200 0.86 10.50 12.57
C ILE A 200 0.64 11.63 11.57
N LEU A 201 -0.49 11.65 10.85
CA LEU A 201 -0.83 12.74 9.94
C LEU A 201 -1.05 14.08 10.67
N LEU A 202 -1.59 14.09 11.88
CA LEU A 202 -1.77 15.34 12.63
C LEU A 202 -0.45 15.86 13.21
N ARG A 203 0.46 14.97 13.62
CA ARG A 203 1.76 15.31 14.21
C ARG A 203 2.85 15.60 13.19
N TYR A 204 2.88 14.86 12.09
CA TYR A 204 3.93 14.89 11.07
C TYR A 204 3.41 15.25 9.65
N GLY A 205 2.09 15.48 9.52
CA GLY A 205 1.47 15.77 8.23
C GLY A 205 1.91 17.10 7.64
N ILE A 206 2.60 16.95 6.51
CA ILE A 206 2.72 17.86 5.36
C ILE A 206 2.38 19.33 5.63
N GLN A 207 3.31 20.04 6.27
CA GLN A 207 3.49 21.47 5.99
C GLN A 207 4.00 21.58 4.54
N ARG A 208 3.10 21.95 3.62
CA ARG A 208 3.50 22.80 2.50
C ARG A 208 3.47 24.21 3.05
N GLU A 209 4.63 24.81 3.22
CA GLU A 209 4.75 26.25 3.43
C GLU A 209 5.97 26.78 2.67
N PRO A 210 5.94 28.02 2.18
CA PRO A 210 4.82 28.79 1.63
C PRO A 210 4.60 28.51 0.12
#